data_AF-A0A076FSX8-F1
#
_entry.id   AF-A0A076FSX8-F1
#
_cell.length_a   1.000
_cell.length_b   1.000
_cell.length_c   1.000
_cell.angle_alpha   90.00
_cell.angle_beta   90.00
_cell.angle_gamma   90.00
#
_symmetry.space_group_name_H-M   'P 1'
#
loop_
_entity.id
_entity.type
_entity.pdbx_description
1 polymer ?
#
loop_
_entity_poly.entity_id
_entity_poly.type
_entity_poly.pdbx_seq_one_letter_code
_entity_poly.pdbx_strand_id
1 'polypeptide(L)'
;GNRPYDKNIGATDNKTVALCAFGEGWHNYHHVFPWDYKAAELGNYSTNLSTALIDFAAKHGMAYDLKTVSADMIRQRVNRTGDGTHP
;
A
#
# COMPACT_ATOMS: atom_id res chain seq x y z
N GLY A 1 11.50 -5.42 8.42
CA GLY A 1 11.42 -5.03 7.00
C GLY A 1 11.88 -3.61 6.83
N ASN A 2 11.61 -3.01 5.68
CA ASN A 2 11.96 -1.62 5.37
C ASN A 2 10.85 -0.66 5.81
N ARG A 3 11.14 0.64 5.91
CA ARG A 3 10.16 1.69 6.29
C ARG A 3 10.19 2.86 5.28
N PRO A 4 9.86 2.61 4.01
CA PRO A 4 10.04 3.58 2.93
C PRO A 4 9.18 4.85 3.06
N TYR A 5 8.05 4.81 3.77
CA TYR A 5 7.10 5.93 3.91
C TYR A 5 7.21 6.66 5.25
N ASP A 6 7.37 5.92 6.35
CA ASP A 6 7.56 6.50 7.68
C ASP A 6 8.46 5.63 8.56
N LYS A 7 9.65 6.13 8.86
CA LYS A 7 10.64 5.47 9.72
C LYS A 7 10.32 5.52 11.22
N ASN A 8 9.40 6.39 11.63
CA ASN A 8 9.09 6.62 13.05
C ASN A 8 8.08 5.60 13.61
N ILE A 9 7.46 4.79 12.75
CA ILE A 9 6.49 3.77 13.16
C ILE A 9 7.10 2.36 13.16
N GLY A 10 6.58 1.49 14.03
CA GLY A 10 7.05 0.11 14.13
C GLY A 10 6.74 -0.76 12.90
N ALA A 11 5.71 -0.39 12.12
CA ALA A 11 5.26 -1.11 10.94
C ALA A 11 6.30 -1.07 9.82
N THR A 12 6.60 -2.23 9.22
CA THR A 12 7.62 -2.36 8.18
C THR A 12 7.09 -3.11 6.95
N ASP A 13 7.52 -2.71 5.77
CA ASP A 13 7.28 -3.44 4.54
C ASP A 13 8.17 -4.68 4.44
N ASN A 14 7.57 -5.80 4.04
CA ASN A 14 8.24 -7.06 3.81
C ASN A 14 7.66 -7.73 2.54
N LYS A 15 8.42 -7.67 1.44
CA LYS A 15 8.02 -8.22 0.14
C LYS A 15 7.82 -9.74 0.16
N THR A 16 8.59 -10.46 0.96
CA THR A 16 8.43 -11.92 1.11
C THR A 16 7.12 -12.25 1.81
N VAL A 17 6.78 -11.50 2.85
CA VAL A 17 5.47 -11.62 3.52
C VAL A 17 4.34 -11.20 2.59
N ALA A 18 4.52 -10.15 1.78
CA ALA A 18 3.52 -9.72 0.80
C ALA A 18 3.17 -10.85 -0.19
N LEU A 19 4.18 -11.59 -0.63
CA LEU A 19 4.00 -12.72 -1.55
C LEU A 19 3.35 -13.92 -0.87
N CYS A 20 3.75 -14.26 0.37
CA CYS A 20 3.20 -15.42 1.09
C CYS A 20 1.82 -15.16 1.70
N ALA A 21 1.50 -13.92 2.06
CA ALA A 21 0.25 -13.51 2.71
C ALA A 21 -0.68 -12.73 1.76
N PHE A 22 -0.58 -12.97 0.45
CA PHE A 22 -1.50 -12.45 -0.57
C PHE A 22 -1.74 -10.92 -0.55
N GLY A 23 -0.78 -10.13 -0.05
CA GLY A 23 -0.84 -8.65 -0.14
C GLY A 23 -0.58 -7.93 1.15
N GLU A 24 -0.57 -8.65 2.26
CA GLU A 24 -0.43 -8.06 3.59
C GLU A 24 1.02 -7.77 3.98
N GLY A 25 1.94 -7.66 3.03
CA GLY A 25 3.35 -7.35 3.37
C GLY A 25 3.67 -5.86 3.40
N TRP A 26 2.76 -4.99 2.97
CA TRP A 26 2.97 -3.55 2.82
C TRP A 26 2.52 -2.74 4.05
N HIS A 27 2.94 -3.19 5.23
CA HIS A 27 2.47 -2.63 6.49
C HIS A 27 2.95 -1.19 6.74
N ASN A 28 4.13 -0.78 6.25
CA ASN A 28 4.57 0.61 6.38
C ASN A 28 3.67 1.53 5.56
N TYR A 29 3.29 1.13 4.33
CA TYR A 29 2.31 1.88 3.53
C TYR A 29 0.94 1.92 4.22
N HIS A 30 0.42 0.75 4.60
CA HIS A 30 -0.93 0.62 5.17
C HIS A 30 -1.12 1.46 6.43
N HIS A 31 -0.14 1.48 7.34
CA HIS A 31 -0.21 2.31 8.55
C HIS A 31 -0.04 3.81 8.29
N VAL A 32 0.60 4.20 7.18
CA VAL A 32 0.76 5.62 6.80
C VAL A 32 -0.48 6.15 6.08
N PHE A 33 -1.15 5.31 5.29
CA PHE A 33 -2.33 5.65 4.52
C PHE A 33 -3.47 4.64 4.75
N PRO A 34 -4.04 4.59 5.97
CA PRO A 34 -5.03 3.56 6.33
C PRO A 34 -6.36 3.66 5.57
N TRP A 35 -6.61 4.77 4.90
CA TRP A 35 -7.80 5.00 4.08
C TRP A 35 -7.63 4.61 2.61
N ASP A 36 -6.42 4.21 2.19
CA ASP A 36 -6.20 3.73 0.83
C ASP A 36 -6.77 2.32 0.66
N TYR A 37 -7.73 2.15 -0.24
CA TYR A 37 -8.39 0.86 -0.47
C TYR A 37 -7.42 -0.23 -0.96
N LYS A 38 -6.29 0.16 -1.59
CA LYS A 38 -5.28 -0.76 -2.10
C LYS A 38 -4.36 -1.26 -0.99
N ALA A 39 -4.26 -0.53 0.13
CA ALA A 39 -3.33 -0.81 1.24
C ALA A 39 -1.84 -0.94 0.84
N ALA A 40 -1.49 -0.56 -0.39
CA ALA A 40 -0.13 -0.62 -0.92
C ALA A 40 0.02 0.31 -2.15
N GLU A 41 1.22 0.85 -2.38
CA GLU A 41 1.57 1.69 -3.55
C GLU A 41 1.71 0.88 -4.87
N LEU A 42 0.90 -0.15 -5.07
CA LEU A 42 1.21 -1.19 -6.06
C LEU A 42 1.25 -0.67 -7.51
N GLY A 43 2.40 -0.86 -8.14
CA GLY A 43 2.56 -0.88 -9.59
C GLY A 43 2.26 -2.25 -10.23
N ASN A 44 2.17 -3.34 -9.45
CA ASN A 44 1.87 -4.69 -9.95
C ASN A 44 0.99 -5.47 -8.95
N TYR A 45 -0.24 -5.78 -9.35
CA TYR A 45 -1.24 -6.57 -8.63
C TYR A 45 -0.80 -7.99 -8.22
N SER A 46 0.42 -8.42 -8.54
CA SER A 46 0.94 -9.78 -8.28
C SER A 46 1.06 -10.12 -6.81
N THR A 47 1.09 -9.13 -5.92
CA THR A 47 1.14 -9.38 -4.48
C THR A 47 -0.17 -9.14 -3.79
N ASN A 48 -1.22 -8.52 -4.36
CA ASN A 48 -2.38 -8.06 -3.57
C ASN A 48 -3.72 -8.52 -4.16
N LEU A 49 -4.10 -9.75 -3.83
CA LEU A 49 -5.34 -10.38 -4.30
C LEU A 49 -6.58 -9.64 -3.79
N SER A 50 -6.50 -9.04 -2.60
CA SER A 50 -7.59 -8.26 -2.00
C SER A 50 -7.96 -7.05 -2.87
N THR A 51 -6.97 -6.32 -3.39
CA THR A 51 -7.23 -5.19 -4.31
C THR A 51 -7.87 -5.68 -5.61
N ALA A 52 -7.41 -6.81 -6.16
CA ALA A 52 -7.99 -7.37 -7.38
C ALA A 52 -9.46 -7.78 -7.20
N LEU A 53 -9.83 -8.32 -6.02
CA LEU A 53 -11.21 -8.63 -5.69
C LEU A 53 -12.08 -7.37 -5.59
N ILE A 54 -11.56 -6.31 -4.95
CA ILE A 54 -12.26 -5.03 -4.84
C ILE A 54 -12.44 -4.38 -6.22
N ASP A 55 -11.41 -4.39 -7.07
CA ASP A 55 -11.49 -3.88 -8.44
C ASP A 55 -12.49 -4.68 -9.29
N PHE A 56 -12.54 -6.01 -9.11
CA PHE A 56 -13.56 -6.85 -9.74
C PHE A 56 -14.97 -6.49 -9.26
N ALA A 57 -15.15 -6.30 -7.96
CA ALA A 57 -16.42 -5.88 -7.39
C ALA A 57 -16.84 -4.50 -7.91
N ALA A 58 -15.90 -3.56 -8.03
CA ALA A 58 -16.15 -2.24 -8.58
C ALA A 58 -16.54 -2.28 -10.05
N LYS A 59 -15.92 -3.14 -10.85
CA LYS A 59 -16.29 -3.37 -12.25
C LYS A 59 -17.74 -3.85 -12.42
N HIS A 60 -18.25 -4.61 -11.46
CA HIS A 60 -19.64 -5.10 -11.44
C HIS A 60 -20.59 -4.17 -10.67
N GLY A 61 -20.15 -2.98 -10.27
CA GLY A 61 -20.96 -2.00 -9.53
C GLY A 61 -21.24 -2.36 -8.08
N MET A 62 -20.60 -3.39 -7.53
CA MET A 62 -20.76 -3.81 -6.13
C MET A 62 -19.91 -2.95 -5.17
N ALA A 63 -18.84 -2.33 -5.67
CA ALA A 63 -18.02 -1.37 -4.92
C ALA A 63 -17.94 -0.05 -5.69
N TYR A 64 -17.89 1.05 -4.94
CA TYR A 64 -17.84 2.41 -5.48
C TYR A 64 -17.11 3.33 -4.48
N ASP A 65 -16.79 4.56 -4.90
CA ASP A 65 -16.04 5.54 -4.09
C ASP A 65 -14.71 4.98 -3.55
N LEU A 66 -13.97 4.26 -4.39
CA LEU A 66 -12.65 3.71 -4.03
C LEU A 66 -11.64 4.83 -3.79
N LYS A 67 -11.18 4.99 -2.55
CA LYS A 67 -10.25 6.04 -2.14
C LYS A 67 -8.81 5.57 -2.27
N THR A 68 -8.01 6.31 -3.03
CA THR A 68 -6.58 6.03 -3.21
C THR A 68 -5.77 7.30 -2.96
N VAL A 69 -4.55 7.13 -2.49
CA VAL A 69 -3.62 8.23 -2.21
C VAL A 69 -3.03 8.75 -3.52
N SER A 70 -2.90 10.07 -3.64
CA SER A 70 -2.25 10.67 -4.80
C SER A 70 -0.73 10.45 -4.77
N ALA A 71 -0.13 10.27 -5.94
CA ALA A 71 1.33 10.10 -6.06
C ALA A 71 2.12 11.24 -5.41
N ASP A 72 1.61 12.48 -5.49
CA ASP A 72 2.27 13.64 -4.87
C ASP A 72 2.22 13.58 -3.34
N MET A 73 1.11 13.11 -2.75
CA MET A 73 1.02 12.91 -1.31
C MET A 73 1.99 11.83 -0.84
N ILE A 74 2.15 10.76 -1.61
CA ILE A 74 3.14 9.71 -1.32
C ILE A 74 4.55 10.29 -1.37
N ARG A 75 4.94 10.97 -2.45
CA ARG A 75 6.25 11.62 -2.59
C ARG A 75 6.55 12.58 -1.46
N GLN A 76 5.59 13.44 -1.10
CA GLN A 76 5.75 14.36 0.03
C GLN A 76 5.97 13.62 1.35
N ARG A 77 5.25 12.51 1.57
CA ARG A 77 5.41 11.71 2.79
C ARG A 77 6.75 11.00 2.85
N VAL A 78 7.18 10.38 1.75
CA VAL A 78 8.49 9.74 1.60
C VAL A 78 9.61 10.75 1.86
N ASN A 79 9.56 11.93 1.25
CA ASN A 79 10.57 12.97 1.46
C ASN A 79 10.62 13.49 2.90
N ARG A 80 9.48 13.50 3.60
CA ARG A 80 9.38 14.01 4.97
C ARG A 80 9.82 12.98 6.02
N THR A 81 9.41 11.72 5.87
CA THR A 81 9.52 10.70 6.94
C THR A 81 10.08 9.35 6.48
N GLY A 82 10.37 9.16 5.19
CA GLY A 82 10.92 7.92 4.67
C GLY A 82 12.30 7.60 5.26
N ASP A 83 12.64 6.31 5.26
CA ASP A 83 13.97 5.82 5.67
C ASP A 83 15.01 5.81 4.55
N GLY A 84 14.64 6.24 3.33
CA GLY A 84 15.51 6.24 2.14
C GLY A 84 15.49 4.94 1.34
N THR A 85 14.64 3.98 1.70
CA THR A 85 14.50 2.69 0.97
C THR A 85 13.33 2.66 -0.01
N HIS A 86 12.66 3.80 -0.24
CA HIS A 86 11.59 3.95 -1.22
C HIS A 86 12.16 3.81 -2.66
N PRO A 87 11.52 3.01 -3.54
CA PRO A 87 12.05 2.66 -4.86
C PRO A 87 11.99 3.77 -5.92
#